data_AF-A0A4R5UFU6-F1
#
_entry.id   AF-A0A4R5UFU6-F1
#
_cell.length_a   1.000
_cell.length_b   1.000
_cell.length_c   1.000
_cell.angle_alpha   90.00
_cell.angle_beta   90.00
_cell.angle_gamma   90.00
#
_symmetry.space_group_name_H-M   'P 1'
#
loop_
_entity.id
_entity.type
_entity.pdbx_description
1 polymer ?
#
loop_
_entity_poly.entity_id
_entity_poly.type
_entity_poly.pdbx_seq_one_letter_code
_entity_poly.pdbx_strand_id
1 'polypeptide(L)' 'MPQQNPSTRNDLVIRSALPGWLIKVLRDNGVKRLSRLQEMTDHQLLKLPGVGSRSIEMIRTELQNIGPLPSDPTAH' A
#
# COMPACT_ATOMS: atom_id res chain seq x y z
N MET A 1 -2.26 21.90 15.52
CA MET A 1 -3.44 21.01 15.48
C MET A 1 -3.49 20.40 14.08
N PRO A 2 -3.76 19.09 13.94
CA PRO A 2 -3.25 18.29 12.82
C PRO A 2 -3.92 18.65 11.49
N GLN A 3 -3.08 18.70 10.46
CA GLN A 3 -3.38 19.08 9.09
C GLN A 3 -4.26 18.01 8.43
N GLN A 4 -5.57 18.28 8.35
CA GLN A 4 -6.46 17.53 7.46
C GLN A 4 -6.30 18.11 6.04
N ASN A 5 -5.59 17.39 5.17
CA ASN A 5 -5.61 17.62 3.71
C ASN A 5 -6.64 16.67 3.08
N PRO A 6 -7.89 17.12 2.80
CA PRO A 6 -8.82 16.37 1.99
C PRO A 6 -8.49 16.61 0.51
N SER A 7 -8.40 15.51 -0.26
CA SER A 7 -8.48 15.44 -1.73
C SER A 7 -7.17 15.16 -2.49
N THR A 8 -6.73 13.91 -2.48
CA THR A 8 -6.56 13.21 -3.76
C THR A 8 -7.41 11.94 -3.76
N ARG A 9 -8.14 11.80 -4.86
CA ARG A 9 -9.36 11.01 -5.04
C ARG A 9 -8.93 9.61 -5.51
N ASN A 10 -8.96 8.60 -4.66
CA ASN A 10 -8.69 7.19 -5.02
C ASN A 10 -7.30 6.87 -5.60
N ASP A 11 -6.20 7.33 -5.01
CA ASP A 11 -4.84 7.03 -5.50
C ASP A 11 -4.50 5.53 -5.59
N LEU A 12 -5.08 4.68 -4.74
CA LEU A 12 -4.79 3.24 -4.74
C LEU A 12 -5.36 2.52 -5.97
N VAL A 13 -6.49 3.00 -6.51
CA VAL A 13 -7.17 2.37 -7.65
C VAL A 13 -6.68 2.92 -8.99
N ILE A 14 -6.19 4.17 -9.01
CA ILE A 14 -5.86 4.87 -10.25
C ILE A 14 -4.37 4.70 -10.63
N ARG A 15 -3.47 4.49 -9.67
CA ARG A 15 -2.02 4.43 -9.92
C ARG A 15 -1.37 3.06 -9.76
N SER A 16 -2.08 2.09 -9.21
CA SER A 16 -1.48 0.82 -8.80
C SER A 16 -1.74 -0.26 -9.84
N ALA A 17 -0.70 -0.81 -10.46
CA ALA A 17 -0.76 -1.95 -11.39
C ALA A 17 -1.12 -3.28 -10.70
N LEU A 18 -1.77 -3.22 -9.53
CA LEU A 18 -2.15 -4.40 -8.76
C LEU A 18 -3.32 -5.14 -9.42
N PRO A 19 -3.39 -6.46 -9.25
CA PRO A 19 -4.50 -7.26 -9.73
C PRO A 19 -5.84 -6.77 -9.15
N GLY A 20 -6.90 -6.82 -9.94
CA GLY A 20 -8.24 -6.41 -9.50
C GLY A 20 -8.74 -7.15 -8.25
N TRP A 21 -8.36 -8.42 -8.07
CA TRP A 21 -8.67 -9.19 -6.86
C TRP A 21 -7.96 -8.62 -5.62
N LEU A 22 -6.72 -8.14 -5.76
CA LEU A 22 -5.95 -7.57 -4.66
C LEU A 22 -6.48 -6.19 -4.28
N ILE A 23 -6.84 -5.37 -5.27
CA ILE A 23 -7.55 -4.09 -5.05
C ILE A 23 -8.87 -4.34 -4.31
N LYS A 24 -9.60 -5.40 -4.67
CA LYS A 24 -10.85 -5.77 -3.99
C LYS A 24 -10.59 -6.15 -2.54
N VAL A 25 -9.61 -7.01 -2.25
CA VAL A 25 -9.23 -7.40 -0.87
C VAL A 25 -8.81 -6.19 -0.05
N LEU A 26 -7.95 -5.31 -0.59
CA LEU A 26 -7.53 -4.09 0.08
C LEU A 26 -8.73 -3.18 0.39
N ARG A 27 -9.64 -2.99 -0.57
CA ARG A 27 -10.85 -2.18 -0.40
C ARG A 27 -11.80 -2.76 0.65
N ASP A 28 -11.97 -4.08 0.66
CA ASP A 28 -12.80 -4.82 1.62
C ASP A 28 -12.27 -4.62 3.05
N ASN A 29 -10.95 -4.67 3.20
CA ASN A 29 -10.25 -4.36 4.46
C ASN A 29 -10.17 -2.84 4.78
N GLY A 30 -10.85 -1.99 4.01
CA GLY A 30 -10.89 -0.54 4.22
C GLY A 30 -9.62 0.21 3.82
N VAL A 31 -8.68 -0.45 3.13
CA VAL A 31 -7.46 0.16 2.60
C VAL A 31 -7.77 0.76 1.23
N LYS A 32 -8.17 2.03 1.24
CA LYS A 32 -8.57 2.79 0.04
C LYS A 32 -7.55 3.86 -0.37
N ARG A 33 -6.52 4.11 0.45
CA ARG A 33 -5.51 5.16 0.26
C ARG A 33 -4.09 4.61 0.29
N LEU A 34 -3.26 5.08 -0.63
CA LEU A 34 -1.86 4.68 -0.75
C LEU A 34 -1.07 5.00 0.53
N SER A 35 -1.32 6.15 1.17
CA SER A 35 -0.69 6.52 2.44
C SER A 35 -0.95 5.49 3.55
N ARG A 36 -2.20 5.05 3.69
CA ARG A 36 -2.56 4.02 4.68
C ARG A 36 -1.88 2.69 4.37
N LEU A 37 -1.70 2.37 3.09
CA LEU A 37 -0.98 1.17 2.66
C LEU A 37 0.53 1.26 2.96
N GLN A 38 1.15 2.44 2.81
CA GLN A 38 2.55 2.68 3.17
C GLN A 38 2.79 2.62 4.68
N GLU A 39 1.82 3.05 5.49
CA GLU A 39 1.86 2.96 6.96
C GLU A 39 1.67 1.53 7.48
N MET A 40 1.17 0.60 6.65
CA MET A 40 0.97 -0.78 7.04
C MET A 40 2.27 -1.59 6.91
N THR A 41 2.58 -2.34 7.97
CA THR A 41 3.67 -3.30 7.97
C THR A 41 3.27 -4.60 7.27
N ASP A 42 4.27 -5.39 6.88
CA ASP A 42 4.06 -6.68 6.21
C ASP A 42 3.20 -7.61 7.07
N HIS A 43 3.37 -7.57 8.39
CA HIS A 43 2.59 -8.33 9.35
C HIS A 43 1.12 -7.89 9.39
N GLN A 44 0.84 -6.59 9.25
CA GLN A 44 -0.53 -6.08 9.16
C GLN A 44 -1.19 -6.49 7.84
N LEU A 45 -0.44 -6.48 6.75
CA LEU A 45 -0.91 -6.96 5.45
C LEU A 45 -1.17 -8.47 5.47
N LEU A 46 -0.29 -9.27 6.09
CA LEU A 46 -0.44 -10.72 6.19
C LEU A 46 -1.65 -11.16 7.03
N LYS A 47 -2.14 -10.28 7.92
CA LYS A 47 -3.36 -10.51 8.70
C LYS A 47 -4.64 -10.30 7.89
N LEU A 48 -4.56 -9.70 6.70
CA LEU A 48 -5.73 -9.45 5.87
C LEU A 48 -6.15 -10.76 5.18
N PRO A 49 -7.43 -11.17 5.30
CA PRO A 49 -7.91 -12.38 4.63
C PRO A 49 -7.80 -12.21 3.10
N GLY A 50 -7.09 -13.14 2.45
CA GLY A 50 -6.78 -13.08 1.03
C GLY A 50 -5.47 -12.39 0.66
N VAL A 51 -4.70 -11.89 1.63
CA VAL A 51 -3.35 -11.36 1.42
C VAL A 51 -2.33 -12.35 1.94
N GLY A 52 -1.52 -12.91 1.03
CA GLY A 52 -0.38 -13.76 1.37
C GLY A 52 0.95 -13.06 1.12
N SER A 53 2.06 -13.75 1.36
CA SER A 53 3.42 -13.22 1.15
C SER A 53 3.62 -12.69 -0.27
N ARG A 54 3.09 -13.39 -1.28
CA ARG A 54 3.14 -12.95 -2.68
C ARG A 54 2.36 -11.66 -2.93
N SER A 55 1.21 -11.50 -2.27
CA SER A 55 0.41 -10.27 -2.34
C SER A 55 1.18 -9.08 -1.75
N ILE A 56 1.88 -9.30 -0.63
CA ILE A 56 2.70 -8.28 0.02
C ILE A 56 3.84 -7.86 -0.89
N GLU A 57 4.53 -8.83 -1.51
CA GLU A 57 5.62 -8.54 -2.45
C GLU A 57 5.12 -7.64 -3.59
N MET A 58 3.99 -7.98 -4.22
CA MET A 58 3.39 -7.16 -5.28
C MET A 58 3.05 -5.75 -4.79
N ILE A 59 2.46 -5.61 -3.60
CA ILE A 59 2.15 -4.31 -2.99
C ILE A 59 3.43 -3.50 -2.76
N ARG A 60 4.48 -4.13 -2.20
CA ARG A 60 5.75 -3.47 -1.91
C ARG A 60 6.46 -3.02 -3.18
N THR A 61 6.53 -3.88 -4.20
CA THR A 61 7.08 -3.55 -5.52
C THR A 61 6.35 -2.35 -6.13
N GLU A 62 5.01 -2.35 -6.06
CA GLU A 62 4.21 -1.26 -6.62
C GLU A 62 4.36 0.04 -5.82
N LEU A 63 4.45 -0.04 -4.50
CA LEU A 63 4.76 1.12 -3.65
C LEU A 63 6.12 1.72 -3.97
N GLN A 64 7.14 0.90 -4.25
CA GLN A 64 8.45 1.36 -4.71
C GLN A 64 8.37 2.01 -6.10
N ASN A 65 7.53 1.47 -6.99
CA ASN A 65 7.35 1.97 -8.35
C ASN A 65 6.67 3.35 -8.40
N ILE A 66 5.75 3.65 -7.47
CA ILE A 66 4.98 4.91 -7.47
C ILE A 66 5.79 6.10 -6.90
N GLY A 67 6.89 5.86 -6.18
CA GLY A 67 7.80 6.92 -5.73
C GLY A 67 8.67 6.50 -4.54
N PRO A 68 9.89 7.05 -4.41
CA PRO A 68 10.92 6.48 -3.56
C PRO A 68 10.64 6.71 -2.07
N LEU A 69 10.58 5.63 -1.32
CA LEU A 69 11.14 5.65 0.02
C LEU A 69 12.66 5.85 -0.16
N PRO A 70 13.31 6.82 0.50
CA PRO A 70 14.76 6.76 0.65
C PRO A 70 15.03 5.48 1.43
N SER A 71 15.42 4.44 0.72
CA SER A 71 16.14 3.32 1.30
C SER A 71 17.34 3.93 1.98
N ASP A 72 17.28 4.10 3.31
CA ASP A 72 18.47 4.33 4.11
C ASP A 72 19.40 3.15 3.81
N PRO A 73 20.56 3.37 3.16
CA PRO A 73 21.55 2.33 3.00
C PRO A 73 22.26 2.23 4.34
N THR A 74 21.68 1.51 5.29
CA THR A 74 22.34 1.28 6.57
C THR A 74 23.64 0.51 6.32
N ALA A 75 24.73 1.21 6.62
CA ALA A 75 26.02 0.72 7.12
C ALA A 75 26.84 -0.21 6.22
N HIS A 76 27.94 0.34 5.69
CA HIS A 76 29.19 -0.38 5.56
C HIS A 76 30.29 0.41 6.26
#